data_AF-A0A3D0QAI5-F1
#
_entry.id   AF-A0A3D0QAI5-F1
#
_cell.length_a   1.000
_cell.length_b   1.000
_cell.length_c   1.000
_cell.angle_alpha   90.00
_cell.angle_beta   90.00
_cell.angle_gamma   90.00
#
_symmetry.space_group_name_H-M   'P 1'
#
loop_
_entity.id
_entity.type
_entity.pdbx_description
1 polymer ?
#
loop_
_entity_poly.entity_id
_entity_poly.type
_entity_poly.pdbx_seq_one_letter_code
_entity_poly.pdbx_strand_id
1 'polypeptide(L)'
;AAKTSIDDETDRIKKLMAEAKKLGIKIVGAHVEGMERRAQGASAGDNSDEISIDAVCPVSDLLLVRKDGDEDKRFTAISTGKKIPMISFEKNMELSDVLKNLFQK
;
A
#
# COMPACT_ATOMS: atom_id res chain seq x y z
N ALA A 1 -15.59 -10.10 -16.89
CA ALA A 1 -14.30 -9.53 -16.45
C ALA A 1 -14.19 -8.12 -17.02
N ALA A 2 -14.14 -7.10 -16.16
CA ALA A 2 -13.93 -5.73 -16.60
C ALA A 2 -12.49 -5.62 -17.14
N LYS A 3 -12.36 -5.52 -18.47
CA LYS A 3 -11.10 -5.31 -19.19
C LYS A 3 -10.63 -3.86 -19.03
N THR A 4 -10.27 -3.46 -17.82
CA THR A 4 -9.25 -2.43 -17.64
C THR A 4 -7.97 -3.19 -17.35
N SER A 5 -6.98 -3.11 -18.23
CA SER A 5 -5.72 -3.82 -17.98
C SER A 5 -5.18 -3.31 -16.65
N ILE A 6 -4.64 -4.19 -15.81
CA ILE A 6 -3.94 -3.78 -14.59
C ILE A 6 -2.84 -2.75 -14.90
N ASP A 7 -2.34 -2.75 -16.14
CA ASP A 7 -1.43 -1.75 -16.70
C ASP A 7 -2.07 -0.34 -16.79
N ASP A 8 -3.30 -0.25 -17.31
CA ASP A 8 -4.03 1.02 -17.41
C ASP A 8 -4.29 1.61 -16.01
N GLU A 9 -4.62 0.74 -15.05
CA GLU A 9 -4.83 1.14 -13.67
C GLU A 9 -3.53 1.61 -13.02
N THR A 10 -2.43 0.91 -13.29
CA THR A 10 -1.09 1.29 -12.82
C THR A 10 -0.68 2.67 -13.35
N ASP A 11 -0.94 2.96 -14.63
CA ASP A 11 -0.64 4.27 -15.21
C ASP A 11 -1.51 5.39 -14.63
N ARG A 12 -2.77 5.09 -14.33
CA ARG A 12 -3.66 6.03 -13.64
C ARG A 12 -3.17 6.34 -12.23
N ILE A 13 -2.78 5.32 -11.47
CA ILE A 13 -2.20 5.46 -10.13
C ILE A 13 -0.94 6.34 -10.20
N LYS A 14 0.00 6.05 -11.11
CA LYS A 14 1.23 6.84 -11.25
C LYS A 14 0.94 8.32 -11.53
N LYS A 15 -0.02 8.62 -12.41
CA LYS A 15 -0.42 10.01 -12.70
C LYS A 15 -1.02 10.71 -11.49
N LEU A 16 -1.92 10.04 -10.76
CA LEU A 16 -2.52 10.60 -9.55
C LEU A 16 -1.47 10.89 -8.48
N MET A 17 -0.54 9.95 -8.27
CA MET A 17 0.54 10.07 -7.29
C MET A 17 1.51 11.20 -7.65
N ALA A 18 1.83 11.34 -8.94
CA ALA A 18 2.65 12.45 -9.42
C ALA A 18 1.99 13.80 -9.16
N GLU A 19 0.68 13.93 -9.38
CA GLU A 19 -0.04 15.17 -9.13
C GLU A 19 -0.17 15.47 -7.63
N ALA A 20 -0.47 14.47 -6.80
CA ALA A 20 -0.48 14.61 -5.35
C ALA A 20 0.86 15.14 -4.82
N LYS A 21 1.99 14.62 -5.35
CA LYS A 21 3.33 15.14 -5.03
C LYS A 21 3.53 16.59 -5.43
N LYS A 22 3.09 16.99 -6.64
CA LYS A 22 3.19 18.40 -7.08
C LYS A 22 2.40 19.34 -6.17
N LEU A 23 1.25 18.89 -5.68
CA LEU A 23 0.39 19.64 -4.78
C LEU A 23 0.87 19.61 -3.31
N GLY A 24 1.97 18.91 -3.00
CA GLY A 24 2.46 18.75 -1.63
C GLY A 24 1.52 17.94 -0.73
N ILE A 25 0.66 17.11 -1.33
CA ILE A 25 -0.25 16.22 -0.61
C ILE A 25 0.56 15.00 -0.15
N LYS A 26 0.47 14.69 1.14
CA LYS A 26 1.08 13.48 1.71
C LYS A 26 0.39 12.23 1.17
N ILE A 27 1.18 11.26 0.76
CA ILE A 27 0.72 10.00 0.21
C ILE A 27 0.91 8.90 1.24
N VAL A 28 -0.20 8.25 1.62
CA VAL A 28 -0.20 7.11 2.54
C VAL A 28 -0.56 5.84 1.76
N GLY A 29 0.38 4.90 1.67
CA GLY A 29 0.11 3.57 1.11
C GLY A 29 -0.44 2.66 2.20
N ALA A 30 -1.70 2.25 2.08
CA ALA A 30 -2.36 1.42 3.10
C ALA A 30 -2.66 0.02 2.58
N HIS A 31 -2.20 -1.00 3.30
CA HIS A 31 -2.59 -2.40 3.11
C HIS A 31 -3.34 -2.86 4.36
N VAL A 32 -4.65 -3.09 4.20
CA VAL A 32 -5.59 -3.41 5.29
C VAL A 32 -6.07 -4.86 5.28
N GLU A 33 -5.50 -5.65 4.37
CA GLU A 33 -5.78 -7.07 4.19
C GLU A 33 -4.59 -7.91 4.65
N GLY A 34 -4.80 -9.22 4.77
CA GLY A 34 -3.77 -10.18 5.20
C GLY A 34 -3.15 -10.92 4.02
N MET A 35 -2.24 -11.85 4.29
CA MET A 35 -1.55 -12.67 3.27
C MET A 35 -2.50 -13.41 2.30
N GLU A 36 -3.74 -13.72 2.70
CA GLU A 36 -4.76 -14.34 1.83
C GLU A 36 -5.06 -13.52 0.57
N ARG A 37 -4.92 -12.19 0.64
CA ARG A 37 -5.11 -11.27 -0.48
C ARG A 37 -3.80 -10.99 -1.23
N ARG A 38 -2.66 -11.48 -0.75
CA ARG A 38 -1.37 -11.39 -1.46
C ARG A 38 -1.30 -12.50 -2.53
N ALA A 39 -0.39 -12.40 -3.49
CA ALA A 39 -0.30 -13.37 -4.59
C ALA A 39 -0.08 -14.83 -4.14
N GLN A 40 0.37 -15.07 -2.90
CA GLN A 40 0.50 -16.40 -2.31
C GLN A 40 -0.85 -17.02 -1.89
N GLY A 41 -1.86 -16.20 -1.60
CA GLY A 41 -3.23 -16.63 -1.29
C GLY A 41 -4.24 -16.42 -2.42
N ALA A 42 -3.87 -15.65 -3.45
CA ALA A 42 -4.72 -15.36 -4.60
C ALA A 42 -4.82 -16.54 -5.60
N SER A 43 -5.80 -16.47 -6.51
CA SER A 43 -5.95 -17.47 -7.57
C SER A 43 -4.71 -17.49 -8.48
N ALA A 44 -4.37 -18.66 -9.02
CA ALA A 44 -3.22 -18.80 -9.92
C ALA A 44 -3.31 -17.82 -11.10
N GLY A 45 -2.32 -16.91 -11.19
CA GLY A 45 -2.27 -15.85 -12.21
C GLY A 45 -2.82 -14.49 -11.77
N ASP A 46 -3.36 -14.37 -10.56
CA ASP A 46 -3.74 -13.09 -9.95
C ASP A 46 -2.58 -12.51 -9.13
N ASN A 47 -1.92 -11.50 -9.71
CA ASN A 47 -0.83 -10.75 -9.09
C ASN A 47 -1.17 -9.26 -8.94
N SER A 48 -2.46 -8.91 -9.01
CA SER A 48 -2.92 -7.52 -9.01
C SER A 48 -2.52 -6.75 -7.74
N ASP A 49 -2.54 -7.41 -6.59
CA ASP A 49 -2.09 -6.84 -5.32
C ASP A 49 -0.57 -6.57 -5.33
N GLU A 50 0.25 -7.48 -5.88
CA GLU A 50 1.71 -7.27 -5.98
C GLU A 50 2.05 -6.12 -6.93
N ILE A 51 1.33 -6.02 -8.06
CA ILE A 51 1.48 -4.89 -8.99
C ILE A 51 1.12 -3.57 -8.31
N SER A 52 0.04 -3.56 -7.52
CA SER A 52 -0.39 -2.38 -6.76
C SER A 52 0.64 -1.98 -5.69
N ILE A 53 1.21 -2.95 -4.98
CA ILE A 53 2.28 -2.73 -3.99
C ILE A 53 3.49 -2.08 -4.65
N ASP A 54 3.93 -2.60 -5.80
CA ASP A 54 5.09 -2.06 -6.51
C ASP A 54 4.84 -0.67 -7.12
N ALA A 55 3.59 -0.37 -7.49
CA ALA A 55 3.21 0.94 -8.00
C ALA A 55 3.10 2.00 -6.90
N VAL A 56 2.59 1.64 -5.71
CA VAL A 56 2.23 2.59 -4.65
C VAL A 56 3.31 2.70 -3.58
N CYS A 57 3.73 1.59 -2.97
CA CYS A 57 4.55 1.61 -1.76
C CYS A 57 5.89 2.32 -1.94
N PRO A 58 6.65 2.15 -3.04
CA PRO A 58 7.95 2.81 -3.21
C PRO A 58 7.89 4.33 -3.33
N VAL A 59 6.71 4.90 -3.58
CA VAL A 59 6.50 6.33 -3.82
C VAL A 59 5.65 7.01 -2.74
N SER A 60 5.16 6.25 -1.75
CA SER A 60 4.44 6.77 -0.58
C SER A 60 5.37 7.48 0.41
N ASP A 61 4.81 8.40 1.19
CA ASP A 61 5.50 9.07 2.29
C ASP A 61 5.37 8.31 3.61
N LEU A 62 4.37 7.43 3.73
CA LEU A 62 4.10 6.58 4.88
C LEU A 62 3.43 5.29 4.40
N LEU A 63 3.79 4.17 5.01
CA LEU A 63 3.08 2.90 4.85
C LEU A 63 2.27 2.57 6.10
N LEU A 64 1.01 2.19 5.92
CA LEU A 64 0.14 1.61 6.96
C LEU A 64 -0.17 0.17 6.56
N VAL A 65 0.31 -0.80 7.32
CA VAL A 65 0.23 -2.21 6.89
C VAL A 65 -0.32 -3.08 8.01
N ARG A 66 -1.36 -3.87 7.73
CA ARG A 66 -1.84 -4.88 8.67
C ARG A 66 -0.76 -5.93 8.89
N LYS A 67 -0.50 -6.27 10.14
CA LYS A 67 0.68 -7.06 10.55
C LYS A 67 0.76 -8.43 9.87
N ASP A 68 -0.38 -9.09 9.70
CA ASP A 68 -0.54 -10.37 8.99
C ASP A 68 -0.58 -10.23 7.46
N GLY A 69 -0.47 -9.02 6.90
CA GLY A 69 -0.29 -8.76 5.47
C GLY A 69 1.18 -8.67 5.04
N ASP A 70 2.11 -8.62 6.00
CA ASP A 70 3.56 -8.52 5.79
C ASP A 70 4.34 -9.71 6.39
N GLU A 71 3.73 -10.89 6.45
CA GLU A 71 4.42 -12.08 6.98
C GLU A 71 5.65 -12.46 6.12
N ASP A 72 5.59 -12.16 4.81
CA ASP A 72 6.69 -12.31 3.86
C ASP A 72 7.75 -11.21 3.94
N LYS A 73 7.55 -10.20 4.80
CA LYS A 73 8.40 -9.02 4.99
C LYS A 73 8.58 -8.16 3.75
N ARG A 74 7.72 -8.28 2.73
CA ARG A 74 7.83 -7.48 1.50
C ARG A 74 7.68 -5.98 1.79
N PHE A 75 6.67 -5.58 2.55
CA PHE A 75 6.46 -4.19 2.93
C PHE A 75 7.60 -3.69 3.82
N THR A 76 8.04 -4.49 4.79
CA THR A 76 9.22 -4.19 5.61
C THR A 76 10.46 -3.94 4.75
N ALA A 77 10.69 -4.74 3.71
CA ALA A 77 11.82 -4.58 2.79
C ALA A 77 11.71 -3.28 1.97
N ILE A 78 10.53 -2.96 1.44
CA ILE A 78 10.28 -1.72 0.69
C ILE A 78 10.48 -0.49 1.59
N SER A 79 9.86 -0.51 2.78
CA SER A 79 9.98 0.51 3.82
C SER A 79 11.45 0.81 4.14
N THR A 80 12.22 -0.23 4.47
CA THR A 80 13.64 -0.10 4.83
C THR A 80 14.49 0.36 3.65
N GLY A 81 14.29 -0.24 2.47
CA GLY A 81 15.07 0.08 1.27
C GLY A 81 14.85 1.49 0.74
N LYS A 82 13.64 2.05 0.92
CA LYS A 82 13.27 3.40 0.49
C LYS A 82 13.27 4.43 1.61
N LYS A 83 13.55 4.01 2.86
CA LYS A 83 13.49 4.84 4.07
C LYS A 83 12.13 5.50 4.27
N ILE A 84 11.07 4.76 3.97
CA ILE A 84 9.68 5.21 4.14
C ILE A 84 9.22 4.74 5.52
N PRO A 85 8.74 5.62 6.40
CA PRO A 85 8.13 5.21 7.66
C PRO A 85 7.03 4.19 7.43
N MET A 86 6.96 3.17 8.28
CA MET A 86 5.93 2.14 8.23
C MET A 86 5.33 1.93 9.61
N ILE A 87 4.01 1.88 9.68
CA ILE A 87 3.25 1.59 10.89
C ILE A 87 2.48 0.32 10.66
N SER A 88 2.69 -0.64 11.55
CA SER A 88 1.96 -1.90 11.57
C SER A 88 0.83 -1.85 12.59
N PHE A 89 -0.32 -2.41 12.23
CA PHE A 89 -1.49 -2.52 13.11
C PHE A 89 -2.08 -3.93 13.03
N GLU A 90 -2.83 -4.36 14.05
CA GLU A 90 -3.34 -5.74 14.11
C GLU A 90 -4.77 -5.85 13.58
N LYS A 91 -5.62 -4.85 13.86
CA LYS A 91 -7.03 -4.87 13.46
C LYS A 91 -7.41 -3.60 12.70
N ASN A 92 -8.21 -3.74 11.65
CA ASN A 92 -8.69 -2.60 10.86
C ASN A 92 -9.44 -1.55 11.69
N MET A 93 -10.06 -1.94 12.81
CA MET A 93 -10.71 -1.00 13.74
C MET A 93 -9.73 -0.01 14.39
N GLU A 94 -8.45 -0.35 14.49
CA GLU A 94 -7.39 0.50 15.07
C GLU A 94 -6.95 1.60 14.11
N LEU A 95 -7.26 1.49 12.81
CA LEU A 95 -6.85 2.46 11.79
C LEU A 95 -7.31 3.88 12.12
N SER A 96 -8.52 4.04 12.66
CA SER A 96 -9.03 5.35 13.10
C SER A 96 -8.08 5.97 14.13
N ASP A 97 -7.63 5.20 15.11
CA ASP A 97 -6.78 5.72 16.18
C ASP A 97 -5.33 5.91 15.73
N VAL A 98 -4.83 5.06 14.82
CA VAL A 98 -3.55 5.27 14.13
C VAL A 98 -3.56 6.59 13.37
N LEU A 99 -4.62 6.85 12.57
CA LEU A 99 -4.74 8.08 11.80
C LEU A 99 -4.89 9.31 12.69
N LYS A 100 -5.65 9.22 13.79
CA LYS A 100 -5.71 10.29 14.79
C LYS A 100 -4.31 10.59 15.32
N ASN A 101 -3.58 9.60 15.81
CA ASN A 101 -2.23 9.83 16.35
C ASN A 101 -1.25 10.44 15.34
N LEU A 102 -1.44 10.19 14.04
CA LEU A 102 -0.57 10.72 12.98
C LEU A 102 -0.88 12.15 12.56
N PHE A 103 -2.15 12.55 12.59
CA PHE A 103 -2.62 13.81 11.99
C PHE A 103 -3.27 14.77 12.99
N GLN A 104 -3.57 14.32 14.20
CA GLN A 104 -4.10 15.15 15.26
C GLN A 104 -2.99 16.10 15.73
N LYS A 105 -3.21 17.40 15.51
CA LYS A 105 -2.38 18.50 16.01
C LYS A 105 -2.83 18.91 17.40
#